data_AF-A0AAJ6NIY1-F1
#
_entry.id   AF-A0AAJ6NIY1-F1
#
_cell.length_a   1.000
_cell.length_b   1.000
_cell.length_c   1.000
_cell.angle_alpha   90.00
_cell.angle_beta   90.00
_cell.angle_gamma   90.00
#
_symmetry.space_group_name_H-M   'P 1'
#
loop_
_entity.id
_entity.type
_entity.pdbx_description
1 polymer ?
#
loop_
_entity_poly.entity_id
_entity_poly.type
_entity_poly.pdbx_seq_one_letter_code
_entity_poly.pdbx_strand_id
1 'polypeptide(L)'
;MKNKILFILSTLLFTGCDFSAQASYPQQQVCKSLSEGYLRMQNQTTYELWRMEKRDAPEQTRIIKMTYKKPNENGVMLPSQYLPTMELECRLQQQHIVVSVIQATGALVPVLNVQLQNDAIGKPKSPDLIAQSKIQ
;
A
#
# COMPACT_ATOMS: atom_id res chain seq x y z
N MET A 1 31.24 42.95 17.45
CA MET A 1 31.27 41.48 17.24
C MET A 1 30.54 40.79 18.40
N LYS A 2 29.26 40.46 18.23
CA LYS A 2 28.47 39.57 19.13
C LYS A 2 27.13 39.32 18.42
N ASN A 3 26.60 38.10 18.47
CA ASN A 3 25.28 37.71 17.94
C ASN A 3 25.19 37.19 16.47
N LYS A 4 26.22 36.50 15.96
CA LYS A 4 26.05 35.63 14.76
C LYS A 4 26.07 34.12 15.06
N ILE A 5 26.44 33.72 16.28
CA ILE A 5 26.58 32.30 16.65
C ILE A 5 25.24 31.65 17.05
N LEU A 6 24.22 32.45 17.43
CA LEU A 6 22.95 31.90 17.93
C LEU A 6 22.08 31.26 16.83
N PHE A 7 22.26 31.63 15.56
CA PHE A 7 21.43 31.13 14.46
C PHE A 7 21.88 29.77 13.91
N ILE A 8 23.14 29.37 14.11
CA ILE A 8 23.68 28.12 13.55
C ILE A 8 23.29 26.91 14.41
N LEU A 9 22.97 27.10 15.69
CA LEU A 9 22.58 26.01 16.58
C LEU A 9 21.13 25.54 16.37
N SER A 10 20.27 26.35 15.74
CA SER A 10 18.85 26.05 15.52
C SER A 10 18.61 25.14 14.31
N THR A 11 19.47 25.20 13.29
CA THR A 11 19.30 24.43 12.04
C THR A 11 19.75 22.96 12.16
N LEU A 12 20.45 22.58 13.22
CA LEU A 12 20.93 21.21 13.46
C LEU A 12 19.87 20.30 14.12
N LEU A 13 18.72 20.83 14.55
CA LEU A 13 17.66 20.04 15.19
C LEU A 13 16.57 19.53 14.22
N PHE A 14 16.63 19.92 12.93
CA PHE A 14 15.63 19.52 11.92
C PHE A 14 16.10 18.44 10.94
N THR A 15 17.29 17.88 11.10
CA THR A 15 17.72 16.67 10.37
C THR A 15 17.22 15.43 11.11
N GLY A 16 15.91 15.33 11.31
CA GLY A 16 15.24 14.22 11.98
C GLY A 16 14.18 13.60 11.09
N CYS A 17 14.61 12.95 10.00
CA CYS A 17 13.97 11.80 9.37
C CYS A 17 14.64 11.58 8.01
N ASP A 18 15.47 10.54 7.91
CA ASP A 18 15.89 10.02 6.62
C ASP A 18 14.64 9.69 5.80
N PHE A 19 14.45 10.42 4.70
CA PHE A 19 13.32 10.28 3.78
C PHE A 19 13.49 9.04 2.88
N SER A 20 13.97 7.92 3.45
CA SER A 20 14.06 6.62 2.78
C SER A 20 12.68 5.96 2.61
N ALA A 21 11.63 6.53 3.21
CA ALA A 21 10.24 6.08 3.07
C ALA A 21 9.64 6.32 1.66
N GLN A 22 10.18 7.26 0.87
CA GLN A 22 9.55 7.71 -0.38
C GLN A 22 9.56 6.63 -1.48
N ALA A 23 10.58 5.78 -1.55
CA ALA A 23 10.75 4.81 -2.65
C ALA A 23 9.80 3.60 -2.56
N SER A 24 9.17 3.34 -1.40
CA SER A 24 8.27 2.19 -1.21
C SER A 24 6.79 2.51 -1.32
N TYR A 25 6.43 3.78 -1.23
CA TYR A 25 5.05 4.25 -1.22
C TYR A 25 4.19 3.72 -2.39
N PRO A 26 4.65 3.73 -3.67
CA PRO A 26 3.81 3.27 -4.76
C PRO A 26 3.47 1.78 -4.67
N GLN A 27 4.38 0.94 -4.16
CA GLN A 27 4.16 -0.50 -4.07
C GLN A 27 3.29 -0.89 -2.88
N GLN A 28 3.43 -0.17 -1.76
CA GLN A 28 2.54 -0.29 -0.61
C GLN A 28 1.09 0.01 -1.01
N GLN A 29 0.90 1.03 -1.85
CA GLN A 29 -0.42 1.37 -2.37
C GLN A 29 -1.01 0.27 -3.25
N VAL A 30 -0.22 -0.34 -4.15
CA VAL A 30 -0.69 -1.47 -4.97
C VAL A 30 -1.11 -2.65 -4.11
N CYS A 31 -0.27 -3.06 -3.14
CA CYS A 31 -0.61 -4.16 -2.23
C CYS A 31 -1.86 -3.86 -1.40
N LYS A 32 -2.02 -2.61 -0.96
CA LYS A 32 -3.23 -2.15 -0.26
C LYS A 32 -4.47 -2.29 -1.15
N SER A 33 -4.42 -1.76 -2.37
CA SER A 33 -5.56 -1.79 -3.31
C SER A 33 -5.95 -3.22 -3.68
N LEU A 34 -4.98 -4.10 -3.92
CA LEU A 34 -5.25 -5.51 -4.20
C LEU A 34 -5.89 -6.23 -3.01
N SER A 35 -5.39 -5.97 -1.81
CA SER A 35 -5.92 -6.55 -0.58
C SER A 35 -7.35 -6.06 -0.29
N GLU A 36 -7.61 -4.75 -0.44
CA GLU A 36 -8.96 -4.20 -0.31
C GLU A 36 -9.92 -4.76 -1.38
N GLY A 37 -9.44 -4.93 -2.62
CA GLY A 37 -10.19 -5.59 -3.68
C GLY A 37 -10.58 -7.02 -3.30
N TYR A 38 -9.64 -7.80 -2.76
CA TYR A 38 -9.92 -9.14 -2.24
C TYR A 38 -10.98 -9.12 -1.13
N LEU A 39 -10.85 -8.24 -0.14
CA LEU A 39 -11.84 -8.09 0.94
C LEU A 39 -13.25 -7.83 0.40
N ARG A 40 -13.37 -6.92 -0.57
CA ARG A 40 -14.66 -6.61 -1.21
C ARG A 40 -15.24 -7.82 -1.93
N MET A 41 -14.42 -8.57 -2.66
CA MET A 41 -14.87 -9.80 -3.34
C MET A 41 -15.34 -10.87 -2.36
N GLN A 42 -14.77 -10.93 -1.16
CA GLN A 42 -15.18 -11.85 -0.09
C GLN A 42 -16.36 -11.32 0.76
N ASN A 43 -16.96 -10.19 0.37
CA ASN A 43 -17.97 -9.50 1.16
C ASN A 43 -17.52 -9.16 2.61
N GLN A 44 -16.22 -8.89 2.78
CA GLN A 44 -15.57 -8.52 4.05
C GLN A 44 -15.27 -7.01 4.08
N THR A 45 -16.17 -6.18 3.56
CA THR A 45 -15.99 -4.72 3.40
C THR A 45 -15.81 -3.98 4.72
N THR A 46 -16.24 -4.56 5.83
CA THR A 46 -16.11 -3.98 7.17
C THR A 46 -14.71 -4.09 7.75
N TYR A 47 -13.81 -4.84 7.13
CA TYR A 47 -12.42 -4.94 7.58
C TYR A 47 -11.63 -3.71 7.16
N GLU A 48 -11.00 -3.06 8.13
CA GLU A 48 -10.19 -1.86 7.91
C GLU A 48 -8.71 -2.15 8.13
N LEU A 49 -7.86 -1.49 7.34
CA LEU A 49 -6.42 -1.65 7.43
C LEU A 49 -5.92 -1.08 8.76
N TRP A 50 -5.42 -1.95 9.63
CA TRP A 50 -4.88 -1.59 10.94
C TRP A 50 -3.38 -1.34 10.90
N ARG A 51 -2.63 -2.20 10.19
CA ARG A 51 -1.17 -2.12 10.14
C ARG A 51 -0.62 -2.62 8.81
N MET A 52 0.46 -1.99 8.36
CA MET A 52 1.25 -2.45 7.22
C MET A 52 2.73 -2.48 7.61
N GLU A 53 3.38 -3.60 7.37
CA GLU A 53 4.76 -3.86 7.76
C GLU A 53 5.53 -4.43 6.57
N LYS A 54 6.73 -3.92 6.32
CA LYS A 54 7.66 -4.56 5.40
C LYS A 54 8.34 -5.72 6.13
N ARG A 55 8.40 -6.87 5.50
CA ARG A 55 9.16 -8.03 5.97
C ARG A 55 10.52 -8.04 5.29
N ASP A 56 11.52 -8.56 5.99
CA ASP A 56 12.83 -8.84 5.40
C ASP A 56 12.68 -9.86 4.28
N ALA A 57 13.30 -9.57 3.14
CA ALA A 57 13.25 -10.40 1.96
C ALA A 57 14.53 -10.19 1.13
N PRO A 58 14.89 -11.14 0.24
CA PRO A 58 16.03 -10.99 -0.67
C PRO A 58 15.92 -9.72 -1.52
N GLU A 59 17.05 -9.20 -2.02
CA GLU A 59 17.18 -7.88 -2.70
C GLU A 59 16.19 -7.59 -3.85
N GLN A 60 15.49 -8.59 -4.37
CA GLN A 60 14.55 -8.46 -5.50
C GLN A 60 13.10 -8.79 -5.14
N THR A 61 12.85 -9.24 -3.91
CA THR A 61 11.51 -9.55 -3.42
C THR A 61 11.12 -8.54 -2.37
N ARG A 62 9.93 -7.97 -2.48
CA ARG A 62 9.36 -7.12 -1.45
C ARG A 62 8.16 -7.83 -0.87
N ILE A 63 8.17 -8.04 0.44
CA ILE A 63 7.09 -8.69 1.16
C ILE A 63 6.47 -7.66 2.09
N ILE A 64 5.17 -7.45 1.91
CA ILE A 64 4.37 -6.49 2.68
C ILE A 64 3.30 -7.28 3.42
N LYS A 65 3.38 -7.31 4.75
CA LYS A 65 2.33 -7.83 5.61
C LYS A 65 1.31 -6.73 5.87
N MET A 66 0.03 -7.05 5.72
CA MET A 66 -1.09 -6.17 6.03
C MET A 66 -1.98 -6.86 7.04
N THR A 67 -2.33 -6.14 8.09
CA THR A 67 -3.24 -6.59 9.14
C THR A 67 -4.51 -5.78 9.01
N TYR A 68 -5.62 -6.46 8.79
CA TYR A 68 -6.96 -5.88 8.76
C TYR A 68 -7.72 -6.30 10.01
N LYS A 69 -8.44 -5.36 10.62
CA LYS A 69 -9.32 -5.66 11.75
C LYS A 69 -10.73 -5.21 11.42
N LYS A 70 -11.72 -5.95 11.90
CA LYS A 70 -13.11 -5.53 11.86
C LYS A 70 -13.38 -4.62 13.07
N PRO A 71 -13.85 -3.38 12.89
CA PRO A 71 -14.32 -2.55 13.99
C PRO A 71 -15.46 -3.25 14.75
N ASN A 72 -15.67 -2.87 16.01
CA ASN A 72 -16.84 -3.33 16.76
C ASN A 72 -18.14 -2.72 16.20
N GLU A 73 -19.28 -3.12 16.75
CA GLU A 73 -20.61 -2.62 16.33
C GLU A 73 -20.75 -1.08 16.41
N ASN A 74 -19.91 -0.44 17.22
CA ASN A 74 -19.87 1.02 17.38
C ASN A 74 -18.83 1.70 16.48
N GLY A 75 -18.20 0.96 15.55
CA GLY A 75 -17.19 1.48 14.63
C GLY A 75 -15.81 1.76 15.28
N VAL A 76 -15.56 1.29 16.50
CA VAL A 76 -14.32 1.56 17.22
C VAL A 76 -13.27 0.50 16.91
N MET A 77 -12.14 0.94 16.36
CA MET A 77 -10.93 0.13 16.13
C MET A 77 -10.05 0.16 17.37
N LEU A 78 -10.32 -0.73 18.33
CA LEU A 78 -9.52 -0.87 19.52
C LEU A 78 -8.17 -1.55 19.19
N PRO A 79 -7.07 -1.19 19.88
CA PRO A 79 -5.80 -1.91 19.77
C PRO A 79 -5.87 -3.34 20.35
N SER A 80 -7.06 -3.83 20.71
CA SER A 80 -7.27 -5.09 21.38
C SER A 80 -6.99 -6.30 20.47
N GLN A 81 -6.59 -7.39 21.12
CA GLN A 81 -6.45 -8.74 20.55
C GLN A 81 -7.81 -9.40 20.22
N TYR A 82 -8.92 -8.77 20.59
CA TYR A 82 -10.25 -9.35 20.53
C TYR A 82 -11.02 -9.00 19.26
N LEU A 83 -10.50 -8.08 18.44
CA LEU A 83 -11.12 -7.78 17.15
C LEU A 83 -10.84 -8.92 16.17
N PRO A 84 -11.86 -9.36 15.41
CA PRO A 84 -11.65 -10.24 14.27
C PRO A 84 -10.55 -9.67 13.38
N THR A 85 -9.48 -10.43 13.20
CA THR A 85 -8.26 -10.01 12.52
C THR A 85 -8.03 -10.89 11.32
N MET A 86 -7.77 -10.27 10.18
CA MET A 86 -7.34 -10.96 8.97
C MET A 86 -5.97 -10.45 8.54
N GLU A 87 -5.05 -11.37 8.34
CA GLU A 87 -3.70 -11.06 7.92
C GLU A 87 -3.50 -11.47 6.46
N LEU A 88 -2.94 -10.55 5.69
CA LEU A 88 -2.62 -10.74 4.28
C LEU A 88 -1.13 -10.46 4.06
N GLU A 89 -0.51 -11.24 3.20
CA GLU A 89 0.85 -11.02 2.73
C GLU A 89 0.83 -10.74 1.23
N CYS A 90 1.40 -9.61 0.83
CA CYS A 90 1.63 -9.27 -0.56
C CYS A 90 3.10 -9.45 -0.87
N ARG A 91 3.39 -10.38 -1.78
CA ARG A 91 4.73 -10.60 -2.34
C ARG A 91 4.80 -9.95 -3.71
N LEU A 92 5.75 -9.05 -3.87
CA LEU A 92 6.06 -8.40 -5.12
C LEU A 92 7.43 -8.88 -5.59
N GLN A 93 7.46 -9.53 -6.76
CA GLN A 93 8.66 -9.97 -7.44
C GLN A 93 8.66 -9.41 -8.86
N GLN A 94 9.48 -8.38 -9.10
CA GLN A 94 9.54 -7.66 -10.37
C GLN A 94 8.15 -7.13 -10.80
N GLN A 95 7.45 -7.81 -11.70
CA GLN A 95 6.13 -7.47 -12.25
C GLN A 95 5.03 -8.43 -11.79
N HIS A 96 5.37 -9.39 -10.92
CA HIS A 96 4.45 -10.40 -10.43
C HIS A 96 4.07 -10.09 -8.98
N ILE A 97 2.78 -10.03 -8.71
CA ILE A 97 2.22 -9.80 -7.38
C ILE A 97 1.37 -10.99 -6.96
N VAL A 98 1.68 -11.54 -5.80
CA VAL A 98 0.86 -12.56 -5.15
C VAL A 98 0.37 -12.04 -3.82
N VAL A 99 -0.94 -11.99 -3.64
CA VAL A 99 -1.57 -11.73 -2.34
C VAL A 99 -1.99 -13.06 -1.74
N SER A 100 -1.60 -13.32 -0.50
CA SER A 100 -1.92 -14.54 0.24
C SER A 100 -2.57 -14.20 1.57
N VAL A 101 -3.54 -15.01 1.99
CA VAL A 101 -4.06 -14.99 3.36
C VAL A 101 -3.09 -15.76 4.26
N ILE A 102 -2.76 -15.18 5.42
CA ILE A 102 -2.03 -15.86 6.47
C ILE A 102 -3.05 -16.56 7.37
N GLN A 103 -3.06 -17.89 7.35
CA GLN A 103 -3.93 -18.67 8.23
C GLN A 103 -3.43 -18.66 9.67
N ALA A 104 -4.29 -19.00 10.63
CA ALA A 104 -3.92 -19.14 12.03
C ALA A 104 -2.79 -20.18 12.26
N THR A 105 -2.64 -21.15 11.36
CA THR A 105 -1.56 -22.14 11.34
C THR A 105 -0.22 -21.57 10.86
N GLY A 106 -0.19 -20.32 10.38
CA GLY A 106 0.95 -19.70 9.72
C GLY A 106 1.09 -20.05 8.24
N ALA A 107 0.22 -20.91 7.69
CA ALA A 107 0.22 -21.25 6.28
C ALA A 107 -0.21 -20.05 5.42
N LEU A 108 0.45 -19.88 4.28
CA LEU A 108 0.12 -18.85 3.28
C LEU A 108 -0.69 -19.47 2.15
N VAL A 109 -1.92 -18.98 1.97
CA VAL A 109 -2.78 -19.41 0.87
C VAL A 109 -2.90 -18.29 -0.15
N PRO A 110 -2.44 -18.48 -1.40
CA PRO A 110 -2.56 -17.46 -2.43
C PRO A 110 -4.03 -17.25 -2.80
N VAL A 111 -4.48 -15.99 -2.76
CA VAL A 111 -5.86 -15.60 -3.06
C VAL A 111 -5.97 -14.65 -4.25
N LEU A 112 -4.89 -13.94 -4.59
CA LEU A 112 -4.78 -13.18 -5.82
C LEU A 112 -3.40 -13.36 -6.43
N ASN A 113 -3.38 -13.43 -7.76
CA ASN A 113 -2.17 -13.50 -8.56
C ASN A 113 -2.33 -12.51 -9.72
N VAL A 114 -1.44 -11.51 -9.78
CA VAL A 114 -1.53 -10.40 -10.72
C VAL A 114 -0.19 -10.23 -11.41
N GLN A 115 -0.22 -10.25 -12.75
CA GLN A 115 0.91 -9.83 -13.58
C GLN A 115 0.69 -8.37 -13.98
N LEU A 116 1.58 -7.49 -13.56
CA LEU A 116 1.60 -6.10 -14.01
C LEU A 116 2.07 -6.08 -15.47
N GLN A 117 1.25 -5.55 -16.37
CA GLN A 117 1.71 -5.24 -17.71
C GLN A 117 2.59 -4.00 -17.62
N ASN A 118 3.79 -4.05 -18.22
CA ASN A 118 4.50 -2.83 -18.57
C ASN A 118 3.65 -2.11 -19.60
N ASP A 119 2.84 -1.14 -19.17
CA ASP A 119 2.44 -0.10 -20.10
C ASP A 119 3.74 0.57 -20.54
N ALA A 120 4.18 0.20 -21.74
CA ALA A 120 4.91 1.11 -22.59
C ALA A 120 4.28 2.49 -22.39
N ILE A 121 5.13 3.48 -22.17
CA ILE A 121 4.79 4.90 -22.27
C ILE A 121 4.40 5.14 -23.74
N GLY A 122 3.22 4.66 -24.10
CA GLY A 122 2.57 4.75 -25.39
C GLY A 122 1.59 5.89 -25.24
N LYS A 123 2.10 7.10 -25.52
CA LYS A 123 1.38 8.27 -26.04
C LYS A 123 -0.05 8.46 -25.51
N PRO A 124 -0.35 9.51 -24.73
CA PRO A 124 -1.75 9.82 -24.39
C PRO A 124 -2.56 9.86 -25.70
N LYS A 125 -3.54 8.97 -25.85
CA LYS A 125 -4.53 9.10 -26.92
C LYS A 125 -5.23 10.42 -26.64
N SER A 126 -4.97 11.39 -27.50
CA SER A 126 -5.56 12.73 -27.50
C SER A 126 -7.06 12.65 -27.19
N PRO A 127 -7.60 13.54 -26.35
CA PRO A 127 -9.03 13.78 -26.28
C PRO A 127 -9.47 14.60 -27.50
N ASP A 128 -9.25 14.08 -28.71
CA ASP A 128 -9.83 14.60 -29.95
C ASP A 128 -10.85 13.59 -30.47
N LEU A 129 -11.95 13.48 -29.73
CA LEU A 129 -13.24 13.15 -30.32
C LEU A 129 -14.11 14.40 -30.20
N ILE A 130 -13.67 15.47 -30.88
CA ILE A 130 -14.54 16.59 -31.22
C ILE A 130 -15.61 16.01 -32.15
N ALA A 131 -16.84 15.94 -31.66
CA ALA A 131 -18.01 15.60 -32.47
C ALA A 131 -18.14 16.64 -33.61
N GLN A 132 -17.72 16.28 -34.82
CA GLN A 132 -18.08 17.04 -36.01
C GLN A 132 -19.50 16.66 -36.43
N SER A 133 -20.47 17.45 -35.98
CA SER A 133 -21.79 17.54 -36.60
C SER A 133 -21.62 18.22 -37.96
N LYS A 134 -21.68 17.43 -39.04
CA LYS A 134 -21.79 17.96 -40.40
C LYS A 134 -23.28 18.14 -40.69
N ILE A 135 -23.75 19.38 -40.65
CA ILE A 135 -25.07 19.75 -41.14
C ILE A 135 -24.96 19.82 -42.68
N GLN A 136 -25.86 19.11 -43.36
CA GLN A 136 -26.07 19.20 -44.81
C GLN A 136 -27.28 20.10 -45.09
#